data_AF-A0A924HLB2-F1
#
_entry.id   AF-A0A924HLB2-F1
#
_cell.length_a   1.000
_cell.length_b   1.000
_cell.length_c   1.000
_cell.angle_alpha   90.00
_cell.angle_beta   90.00
_cell.angle_gamma   90.00
#
_symmetry.space_group_name_H-M   'P 1'
#
loop_
_entity.id
_entity.type
_entity.pdbx_description
1 polymer ?
#
loop_
_entity_poly.entity_id
_entity_poly.type
_entity_poly.pdbx_seq_one_letter_code
_entity_poly.pdbx_strand_id
1 'polypeptide(L)'
;MKKQILSHNMSRLTRGILVLSGLLLIAVLFVPLWRIELNAPQYPEGLVMKMYPNKLSGNVDIINGLNHYIGMKTLHTEDFIEFTILPYIIIFFSMCCLLVAIVLHKRKWLNTVFILFILFGIIAMADFWRWEYNYGHNLNPNAAII
;
A
#
# COMPACT_ATOMS: atom_id res chain seq x y z
N MET A 1 -33.34 -23.41 16.66
CA MET A 1 -33.08 -22.22 17.51
C MET A 1 -32.25 -21.22 16.70
N LYS A 2 -32.90 -20.27 16.00
CA LYS A 2 -32.19 -19.22 15.21
C LYS A 2 -31.56 -18.25 16.20
N LYS A 3 -30.24 -18.29 16.36
CA LYS A 3 -29.47 -17.30 17.13
C LYS A 3 -29.70 -15.95 16.45
N GLN A 4 -30.58 -15.13 17.02
CA GLN A 4 -30.76 -13.74 16.62
C GLN A 4 -29.39 -13.06 16.79
N ILE A 5 -28.69 -12.85 15.69
CA ILE A 5 -27.52 -11.96 15.67
C ILE A 5 -28.09 -10.58 15.99
N LEU A 6 -27.99 -10.17 17.26
CA LEU A 6 -28.41 -8.86 17.73
C LEU A 6 -27.71 -7.80 16.88
N SER A 7 -28.40 -7.29 15.86
CA SER A 7 -27.88 -6.27 14.97
C SER A 7 -28.00 -4.91 15.65
N HIS A 8 -27.16 -4.71 16.67
CA HIS A 8 -27.07 -3.42 17.34
C HIS A 8 -26.66 -2.37 16.30
N ASN A 9 -27.45 -1.31 16.17
CA ASN A 9 -27.12 -0.19 15.32
C ASN A 9 -25.84 0.47 15.85
N MET A 10 -24.97 0.91 14.95
CA MET A 10 -23.71 1.54 15.31
C MET A 10 -23.92 2.92 15.94
N SER A 11 -23.08 3.29 16.91
CA SER A 11 -23.14 4.62 17.53
C SER A 11 -22.78 5.72 16.51
N ARG A 12 -23.22 6.95 16.78
CA ARG A 12 -22.88 8.12 15.93
C ARG A 12 -21.37 8.36 15.86
N LEU A 13 -20.65 8.12 16.95
CA LEU A 13 -19.19 8.23 17.00
C LEU A 13 -18.53 7.22 16.06
N THR A 14 -18.92 5.95 16.13
CA THR A 14 -18.33 4.92 15.25
C THR A 14 -18.59 5.21 13.77
N ARG A 15 -19.78 5.75 13.45
CA ARG A 15 -20.10 6.19 12.09
C ARG A 15 -19.24 7.38 11.67
N GLY A 16 -19.04 8.38 12.55
CA GLY A 16 -18.17 9.51 12.29
C GLY A 16 -16.72 9.09 12.03
N ILE A 17 -16.20 8.15 12.82
CA ILE A 17 -14.86 7.58 12.61
C ILE A 17 -14.78 6.87 11.26
N LEU A 18 -15.78 6.06 10.89
CA LEU A 18 -15.79 5.39 9.58
C LEU A 18 -15.82 6.37 8.40
N VAL A 19 -16.58 7.46 8.51
CA VAL A 19 -16.57 8.52 7.48
C VAL A 19 -15.17 9.10 7.36
N LEU A 20 -14.55 9.46 8.48
CA LEU A 20 -13.18 9.98 8.49
C LEU A 20 -12.19 8.97 7.89
N SER A 21 -12.26 7.70 8.26
CA SER A 21 -11.41 6.64 7.68
C SER A 21 -11.60 6.51 6.17
N GLY A 22 -12.83 6.56 5.67
CA GLY A 22 -13.10 6.54 4.23
C GLY A 22 -12.48 7.74 3.50
N LEU A 23 -12.59 8.94 4.07
CA LEU A 23 -11.98 10.14 3.51
C LEU A 23 -10.45 10.10 3.54
N LEU A 24 -9.86 9.60 4.63
CA LEU A 24 -8.41 9.42 4.74
C LEU A 24 -7.88 8.40 3.71
N LEU A 25 -8.61 7.32 3.45
CA LEU A 25 -8.26 6.39 2.37
C LEU A 25 -8.26 7.05 0.99
N ILE A 26 -9.16 8.00 0.72
CA ILE A 26 -9.12 8.78 -0.52
C ILE A 26 -7.87 9.67 -0.55
N ALA A 27 -7.56 10.34 0.57
CA ALA A 27 -6.37 11.19 0.67
C ALA A 27 -5.07 10.40 0.39
N VAL A 28 -5.00 9.14 0.81
CA VAL A 28 -3.87 8.23 0.56
C VAL A 28 -3.52 8.09 -0.93
N LEU A 29 -4.48 8.26 -1.84
CA LEU A 29 -4.23 8.20 -3.29
C LEU A 29 -3.29 9.31 -3.79
N PHE A 30 -3.13 10.39 -3.03
CA PHE A 30 -2.41 11.59 -3.45
C PHE A 30 -1.12 11.85 -2.66
N VAL A 31 -0.86 11.05 -1.61
CA VAL A 31 0.31 11.19 -0.74
C VAL A 31 1.21 9.95 -0.84
N PRO A 32 2.52 10.09 -0.57
CA PRO A 32 3.40 8.93 -0.57
C PRO A 32 3.01 7.97 0.57
N LEU A 33 2.84 6.70 0.22
CA LEU A 33 2.64 5.59 1.17
C LEU A 33 3.92 5.30 1.93
N TRP A 34 5.04 5.34 1.22
CA TRP A 34 6.35 5.01 1.77
C TRP A 34 7.41 5.95 1.21
N ARG A 35 8.46 6.17 2.00
CA ARG A 35 9.64 6.95 1.62
C ARG A 35 10.87 6.15 2.02
N ILE A 36 11.76 5.96 1.07
CA ILE A 36 13.04 5.27 1.26
C ILE A 36 14.14 6.32 1.04
N GLU A 37 15.05 6.41 2.01
CA GLU A 37 16.19 7.31 1.97
C GLU A 37 17.47 6.47 1.92
N LEU A 38 18.32 6.77 0.94
CA LEU A 38 19.59 6.09 0.74
C LEU A 38 20.71 7.09 0.95
N ASN A 39 21.64 6.73 1.81
CA ASN A 39 22.86 7.49 2.04
C ASN A 39 24.01 6.81 1.29
N ALA A 40 24.62 7.53 0.36
CA ALA A 40 25.74 7.04 -0.42
C ALA A 40 26.88 8.08 -0.38
N PRO A 41 28.16 7.67 -0.28
CA PRO A 41 29.28 8.61 -0.29
C PRO A 41 29.32 9.51 -1.54
N GLN A 42 28.82 9.02 -2.67
CA GLN A 42 28.75 9.74 -3.94
C GLN A 42 27.64 10.81 -3.99
N TYR A 43 26.64 10.72 -3.12
CA TYR A 43 25.49 11.62 -3.04
C TYR A 43 25.36 12.14 -1.59
N PRO A 44 26.20 13.10 -1.17
CA PRO A 44 26.22 13.63 0.20
C PRO A 44 24.90 14.30 0.62
N GLU A 45 24.08 14.74 -0.35
CA GLU A 45 22.73 15.24 -0.16
C GLU A 45 21.69 14.14 0.14
N GLY A 46 22.04 12.87 -0.07
CA GLY A 46 21.16 11.72 0.06
C GLY A 46 20.24 11.52 -1.15
N LEU A 47 19.81 10.28 -1.36
CA LEU A 47 18.83 9.94 -2.40
C LEU A 47 17.50 9.57 -1.76
N VAL A 48 16.41 10.06 -2.34
CA VAL A 48 15.07 9.81 -1.83
C VAL A 48 14.21 9.17 -2.91
N MET A 49 13.64 8.01 -2.60
CA MET A 49 12.56 7.40 -3.37
C MET A 49 11.26 7.49 -2.59
N LYS A 50 10.17 7.81 -3.29
CA LYS A 50 8.81 7.85 -2.74
C LYS A 50 7.94 6.86 -3.48
N MET A 51 7.20 6.05 -2.73
CA MET A 51 6.23 5.12 -3.28
C MET A 51 4.82 5.66 -3.05
N TYR A 52 4.11 5.89 -4.14
CA TYR A 52 2.69 6.24 -4.15
C TYR A 52 1.88 4.99 -4.50
N PRO A 53 0.55 4.99 -4.27
CA PRO A 53 -0.28 3.83 -4.63
C PRO A 53 -0.25 3.45 -6.12
N ASN A 54 0.17 4.36 -7.00
CA ASN A 54 0.15 4.18 -8.45
C ASN A 54 1.48 4.47 -9.16
N LYS A 55 2.54 4.85 -8.45
CA LYS A 55 3.81 5.23 -9.06
C LYS A 55 4.98 5.28 -8.07
N LEU A 56 6.18 5.23 -8.63
CA LEU A 56 7.41 5.64 -7.95
C LEU A 56 7.75 7.10 -8.29
N SER A 57 8.42 7.80 -7.38
CA SER A 57 8.88 9.19 -7.56
C SER A 57 10.16 9.46 -6.76
N GLY A 58 10.76 10.62 -6.96
CA GLY A 58 12.05 11.01 -6.37
C GLY A 58 13.21 10.64 -7.29
N ASN A 59 14.35 10.26 -6.71
CA ASN A 59 15.60 9.98 -7.43
C ASN A 59 15.63 8.58 -8.09
N VAL A 60 14.51 8.10 -8.63
CA VAL A 60 14.36 6.72 -9.15
C VAL A 60 15.38 6.41 -10.25
N ASP A 61 15.59 7.34 -11.18
CA ASP A 61 16.52 7.13 -12.30
C ASP A 61 17.97 6.99 -11.83
N ILE A 62 18.37 7.77 -10.81
CA ILE A 62 19.69 7.69 -10.20
C ILE A 62 19.86 6.34 -9.47
N ILE A 63 18.84 5.95 -8.70
CA ILE A 63 18.84 4.66 -7.98
C ILE A 63 18.89 3.50 -8.99
N ASN A 64 18.19 3.58 -10.12
CA ASN A 64 18.26 2.57 -11.17
C ASN A 64 19.67 2.46 -11.79
N GLY A 65 20.35 3.60 -11.97
CA GLY A 65 21.76 3.61 -12.36
C GLY A 65 22.65 2.88 -11.35
N LEU A 66 22.43 3.10 -10.05
CA LEU A 66 23.14 2.40 -8.98
C LEU A 66 22.82 0.89 -8.96
N ASN A 67 21.55 0.53 -9.08
CA ASN A 67 21.08 -0.86 -9.10
C ASN A 67 21.77 -1.65 -10.22
N HIS A 68 21.92 -1.05 -11.39
CA HIS A 68 22.63 -1.66 -12.53
C HIS A 68 24.07 -2.08 -12.17
N TYR A 69 24.80 -1.27 -11.40
CA TYR A 69 26.19 -1.57 -11.02
C TYR A 69 26.30 -2.70 -10.00
N ILE A 70 25.33 -2.85 -9.11
CA ILE A 70 25.28 -3.91 -8.09
C ILE A 70 24.46 -5.14 -8.54
N GLY A 71 24.01 -5.15 -9.79
CA GLY A 71 23.25 -6.26 -10.37
C GLY A 71 21.81 -6.38 -9.89
N MET A 72 21.28 -5.40 -9.16
CA MET A 72 19.86 -5.35 -8.82
C MET A 72 19.03 -4.99 -10.06
N LYS A 73 17.79 -5.46 -10.09
CA LYS A 73 16.83 -5.06 -11.13
C LYS A 73 16.56 -3.56 -11.04
N THR A 74 16.31 -2.94 -12.20
CA THR A 74 15.81 -1.57 -12.26
C THR A 74 14.35 -1.55 -11.83
N LEU A 75 13.95 -0.42 -11.25
CA LEU A 75 12.62 -0.19 -10.71
C LEU A 75 11.82 0.60 -11.74
N HIS A 76 10.86 -0.04 -12.39
CA HIS A 76 9.87 0.63 -13.23
C HIS A 76 8.47 0.41 -12.66
N THR A 77 7.62 1.45 -12.71
CA THR A 77 6.24 1.37 -12.18
C THR A 77 5.44 0.28 -12.88
N GLU A 78 5.73 0.01 -14.16
CA GLU A 78 5.09 -1.02 -14.97
C GLU A 78 5.45 -2.46 -14.56
N ASP A 79 6.54 -2.66 -13.82
CA ASP A 79 6.93 -3.99 -13.31
C ASP A 79 6.00 -4.48 -12.18
N PHE A 80 5.29 -3.55 -11.54
CA PHE A 80 4.44 -3.81 -10.38
C PHE A 80 2.97 -3.69 -10.79
N ILE A 81 2.30 -4.83 -10.95
CA ILE A 81 0.85 -4.86 -11.18
C ILE A 81 0.08 -4.19 -10.04
N GLU A 82 0.65 -4.18 -8.84
CA GLU A 82 0.15 -3.54 -7.64
C GLU A 82 -0.13 -2.05 -7.88
N PHE A 83 0.75 -1.32 -8.58
CA PHE A 83 0.50 0.10 -8.87
C PHE A 83 -0.70 0.34 -9.78
N THR A 84 -1.11 -0.67 -10.55
CA THR A 84 -2.35 -0.60 -11.33
C THR A 84 -3.57 -0.93 -10.47
N ILE A 85 -3.51 -1.97 -9.62
CA ILE A 85 -4.69 -2.47 -8.88
C ILE A 85 -4.91 -1.79 -7.53
N LEU A 86 -3.85 -1.37 -6.84
CA LEU A 86 -3.88 -0.83 -5.48
C LEU A 86 -4.75 0.43 -5.36
N PRO A 87 -4.74 1.40 -6.31
CA PRO A 87 -5.64 2.55 -6.26
C PRO A 87 -7.11 2.13 -6.24
N TYR A 88 -7.50 1.14 -7.03
CA TYR A 88 -8.87 0.63 -7.07
C TYR A 88 -9.25 -0.08 -5.76
N ILE A 89 -8.32 -0.83 -5.15
CA ILE A 89 -8.54 -1.48 -3.85
C ILE A 89 -8.74 -0.43 -2.75
N ILE A 90 -7.94 0.65 -2.75
CA ILE A 90 -8.10 1.76 -1.80
C ILE A 90 -9.46 2.44 -1.97
N ILE A 91 -9.86 2.73 -3.21
CA ILE A 91 -11.18 3.30 -3.52
C ILE A 91 -12.29 2.35 -3.04
N PHE A 92 -12.16 1.05 -3.29
CA PHE A 92 -13.12 0.05 -2.82
C PHE A 92 -13.28 0.10 -1.29
N PHE A 93 -12.19 0.07 -0.52
CA PHE A 93 -12.28 0.15 0.94
C PHE A 93 -12.83 1.48 1.44
N SER A 94 -12.47 2.60 0.79
CA SER A 94 -13.05 3.90 1.10
C SER A 94 -14.57 3.90 0.92
N MET A 95 -15.04 3.43 -0.24
CA MET A 95 -16.46 3.36 -0.55
C MET A 95 -17.21 2.41 0.39
N CYS A 96 -16.61 1.28 0.75
CA CYS A 96 -17.16 0.38 1.76
C CYS A 96 -17.30 1.07 3.13
N CYS A 97 -16.27 1.79 3.60
CA CYS A 97 -16.34 2.55 4.85
C CYS A 97 -17.46 3.58 4.84
N LEU A 98 -17.57 4.37 3.77
CA LEU A 98 -18.62 5.38 3.61
C LEU A 98 -20.02 4.74 3.54
N LEU A 99 -20.17 3.66 2.77
CA LEU A 99 -21.44 2.95 2.62
C LEU A 99 -21.92 2.31 3.94
N VAL A 100 -21.00 1.75 4.73
CA VAL A 100 -21.32 1.23 6.06
C VAL A 100 -21.73 2.36 7.01
N ALA A 101 -21.05 3.51 6.95
CA ALA A 101 -21.30 4.63 7.86
C ALA A 101 -22.59 5.41 7.57
N ILE A 102 -22.97 5.52 6.30
CA ILE A 102 -24.07 6.38 5.82
C ILE A 102 -25.36 5.59 5.56
N VAL A 103 -25.26 4.34 5.06
CA VAL A 103 -26.43 3.57 4.60
C VAL A 103 -26.71 2.39 5.50
N LEU A 104 -25.71 1.51 5.73
CA LEU A 104 -25.98 0.20 6.32
C LEU A 104 -26.13 0.24 7.85
N HIS A 105 -25.31 1.01 8.56
CA HIS A 105 -25.36 1.22 10.02
C HIS A 105 -25.30 -0.04 10.93
N LYS A 106 -25.08 -1.24 10.37
CA LYS A 106 -25.03 -2.50 11.12
C LYS A 106 -23.60 -2.95 11.36
N ARG A 107 -23.32 -3.37 12.61
CA ARG A 107 -22.00 -3.89 13.03
C ARG A 107 -21.50 -5.08 12.22
N LYS A 108 -22.39 -5.91 11.68
CA LYS A 108 -21.99 -7.04 10.81
C LYS A 108 -21.15 -6.57 9.61
N TRP A 109 -21.55 -5.46 8.98
CA TRP A 109 -20.88 -4.95 7.79
C TRP A 109 -19.55 -4.28 8.12
N LEU A 110 -19.49 -3.56 9.24
CA LEU A 110 -18.21 -3.09 9.79
C LEU A 110 -17.24 -4.26 9.98
N ASN A 111 -17.68 -5.34 10.64
CA ASN A 111 -16.82 -6.50 10.87
C ASN A 111 -16.39 -7.16 9.56
N THR A 112 -17.28 -7.25 8.57
CA THR A 112 -16.93 -7.77 7.23
C THR A 112 -15.84 -6.93 6.56
N VAL A 113 -16.02 -5.60 6.50
CA VAL A 113 -15.03 -4.69 5.90
C VAL A 113 -13.70 -4.78 6.64
N PHE A 114 -13.74 -4.86 7.97
CA PHE A 114 -12.54 -5.00 8.81
C PHE A 114 -11.78 -6.30 8.53
N ILE A 115 -12.48 -7.45 8.46
CA ILE A 115 -11.85 -8.74 8.14
C ILE A 115 -11.24 -8.71 6.73
N LEU A 116 -11.96 -8.16 5.75
CA LEU A 116 -11.44 -8.00 4.39
C LEU A 116 -10.19 -7.11 4.36
N PHE A 117 -10.16 -6.04 5.15
CA PHE A 117 -9.01 -5.15 5.25
C PHE A 117 -7.79 -5.85 5.87
N ILE A 118 -7.98 -6.65 6.92
CA ILE A 118 -6.90 -7.47 7.50
C ILE A 118 -6.36 -8.47 6.48
N LEU A 119 -7.25 -9.19 5.79
CA LEU A 119 -6.84 -10.17 4.77
C LEU A 119 -6.04 -9.50 3.64
N PHE A 120 -6.51 -8.33 3.18
CA PHE A 120 -5.76 -7.52 2.23
C PHE A 120 -4.39 -7.14 2.77
N GLY A 121 -4.28 -6.68 4.02
CA GLY A 121 -3.00 -6.33 4.64
C GLY A 121 -2.02 -7.50 4.72
N ILE A 122 -2.50 -8.71 5.05
CA ILE A 122 -1.67 -9.92 5.07
C ILE A 122 -1.14 -10.25 3.66
N ILE A 123 -2.03 -10.20 2.65
CA ILE A 123 -1.66 -10.48 1.26
C ILE A 123 -0.65 -9.43 0.76
N ALA A 124 -0.92 -8.15 1.02
CA ALA A 124 -0.03 -7.06 0.61
C ALA A 124 1.35 -7.17 1.26
N MET A 125 1.42 -7.57 2.53
CA MET A 125 2.70 -7.75 3.22
C MET A 125 3.48 -8.94 2.68
N ALA A 126 2.81 -10.07 2.40
CA ALA A 126 3.44 -11.24 1.80
C ALA A 126 3.97 -10.94 0.39
N ASP A 127 3.20 -10.18 -0.40
CA ASP A 127 3.63 -9.75 -1.72
C ASP A 127 4.79 -8.75 -1.68
N PHE A 128 4.73 -7.78 -0.77
CA PHE A 128 5.81 -6.82 -0.56
C PHE A 128 7.11 -7.52 -0.15
N TRP A 129 7.05 -8.47 0.78
CA TRP A 129 8.21 -9.29 1.16
C TRP A 129 8.79 -10.08 -0.02
N ARG A 130 7.93 -10.64 -0.88
CA ARG A 130 8.35 -11.35 -2.10
C ARG A 130 9.13 -10.41 -3.04
N TRP A 131 8.68 -9.17 -3.21
CA TRP A 131 9.39 -8.18 -4.01
C TRP A 131 10.76 -7.83 -3.41
N GLU A 132 10.83 -7.52 -2.13
CA GLU A 132 12.10 -7.22 -1.45
C GLU A 132 13.09 -8.39 -1.54
N TYR A 133 12.62 -9.61 -1.29
CA TYR A 133 13.44 -10.81 -1.41
C TYR A 133 13.98 -10.98 -2.83
N ASN A 134 13.11 -10.85 -3.83
CA ASN A 134 13.50 -11.00 -5.24
C ASN A 134 14.51 -9.96 -5.70
N TYR A 135 14.33 -8.70 -5.31
CA TYR A 135 15.26 -7.62 -5.65
C TYR A 135 16.58 -7.73 -4.89
N GLY A 136 16.58 -8.27 -3.66
CA GLY A 136 17.80 -8.44 -2.86
C GLY A 136 18.61 -9.71 -3.16
N HIS A 137 17.99 -10.77 -3.70
CA HIS A 137 18.63 -12.09 -3.82
C HIS A 137 18.82 -12.60 -5.27
N ASN A 138 18.16 -11.98 -6.25
CA ASN A 138 18.33 -12.35 -7.66
C ASN A 138 19.19 -11.31 -8.38
N LEU A 139 20.43 -11.15 -7.93
CA LEU A 139 21.40 -10.23 -8.53
C LEU A 139 22.00 -10.81 -9.80
N ASN A 140 22.30 -9.94 -10.78
CA ASN A 140 23.04 -10.33 -11.97
C ASN A 140 24.48 -10.72 -11.58
N PRO A 141 24.93 -11.96 -11.82
CA PRO A 141 26.27 -12.42 -11.45
C PRO A 141 27.39 -11.76 -12.26
N ASN A 142 27.04 -11.04 -13.33
CA ASN A 142 27.99 -10.31 -14.18
C ASN A 142 28.01 -8.80 -13.87
N ALA A 143 27.46 -8.37 -12.74
CA ALA A 143 27.47 -6.97 -12.34
C ALA A 143 28.89 -6.45 -12.07
N ALA A 144 29.07 -5.14 -12.23
CA ALA A 144 30.38 -4.50 -12.09
C ALA A 144 30.92 -4.56 -10.65
N ILE A 145 30.03 -4.62 -9.66
CA ILE A 145 30.34 -4.66 -8.22
C ILE A 145 29.48 -5.75 -7.58
N ILE A 146 30.11 -6.72 -6.90
CA ILE A 146 29.46 -7.82 -6.15
C ILE A 146 30.15 -7.96 -4.79
#